data_AF-A0A3M5RFY1-F1
#
_entry.id   AF-A0A3M5RFY1-F1
#
_cell.length_a   1.000
_cell.length_b   1.000
_cell.length_c   1.000
_cell.angle_alpha   90.00
_cell.angle_beta   90.00
_cell.angle_gamma   90.00
#
_symmetry.space_group_name_H-M   'P 1'
#
loop_
_entity.id
_entity.type
_entity.pdbx_description
1 polymer ?
#
loop_
_entity_poly.entity_id
_entity_poly.type
_entity_poly.pdbx_seq_one_letter_code
_entity_poly.pdbx_strand_id
1 'polypeptide(L)'
;NERSITSMDNSARGQRHNEFADSAARIEAANDMSISAGRDVINKGSVLESGRDMSIQAGRDVTIAPTEVTNSLFSDSKHNSSDITQLGSTASAGRDLTVQAGRDISVIASQIDAKR
;
A
#
# COMPACT_ATOMS: atom_id res chain seq x y z
N ASN A 1 -7.02 2.90 -3.30
CA ASN A 1 -6.84 1.46 -3.53
C ASN A 1 -6.02 0.93 -2.36
N GLU A 2 -6.54 -0.05 -1.62
CA GLU A 2 -5.88 -0.58 -0.42
C GLU A 2 -6.11 -2.07 -0.22
N ARG A 3 -5.12 -2.76 0.36
CA ARG A 3 -5.18 -4.17 0.77
C ARG A 3 -5.94 -4.35 2.07
N SER A 4 -6.84 -5.32 2.11
CA SER A 4 -7.66 -5.63 3.30
C SER A 4 -6.86 -6.35 4.39
N ILE A 5 -7.05 -5.91 5.64
CA ILE A 5 -6.49 -6.52 6.86
C ILE A 5 -7.63 -7.02 7.76
N THR A 6 -7.47 -8.23 8.29
CA THR A 6 -8.35 -8.82 9.31
C THR A 6 -7.57 -8.97 10.61
N SER A 7 -8.09 -8.44 11.71
CA SER A 7 -7.49 -8.58 13.04
C SER A 7 -8.24 -9.60 13.90
N MET A 8 -7.50 -10.29 14.76
CA MET A 8 -8.03 -11.21 15.76
C MET A 8 -7.32 -10.98 17.09
N ASP A 9 -8.12 -10.70 18.12
CA ASP A 9 -7.65 -10.53 19.49
C ASP A 9 -8.03 -11.75 20.35
N ASN A 10 -7.08 -12.23 21.15
CA ASN A 10 -7.31 -13.32 22.10
C ASN A 10 -6.66 -13.00 23.45
N SER A 11 -7.41 -13.11 24.54
CA SER A 11 -6.97 -12.76 25.90
C SER A 11 -6.75 -13.96 26.84
N ALA A 12 -6.90 -15.20 26.35
CA ALA A 12 -6.94 -16.39 27.22
C ALA A 12 -5.62 -16.71 27.97
N ARG A 13 -4.46 -16.28 27.47
CA ARG A 13 -3.12 -16.47 28.08
C ARG A 13 -2.22 -15.27 27.80
N GLY A 14 -2.68 -14.09 28.20
CA GLY A 14 -2.13 -12.80 27.75
C GLY A 14 -2.92 -12.23 26.57
N GLN A 15 -2.72 -10.95 26.26
CA GLN A 15 -3.35 -10.25 25.13
C GLN A 15 -2.53 -10.53 23.87
N ARG A 16 -3.08 -11.36 22.97
CA ARG A 16 -2.53 -11.60 21.64
C ARG A 16 -3.35 -10.82 20.62
N HIS A 17 -2.66 -10.06 19.79
CA HIS A 17 -3.22 -9.38 18.64
C HIS A 17 -2.53 -9.96 17.40
N ASN A 18 -3.30 -10.51 16.47
CA ASN A 18 -2.76 -10.95 15.20
C ASN A 18 -3.54 -10.30 14.05
N GLU A 19 -2.82 -9.82 13.06
CA GLU A 19 -3.36 -9.30 11.82
C GLU A 19 -3.02 -10.24 10.65
N PHE A 20 -3.96 -10.34 9.72
CA PHE A 20 -3.83 -11.13 8.50
C PHE A 20 -4.20 -10.24 7.32
N ALA A 21 -3.30 -10.14 6.35
CA ALA A 21 -3.60 -9.48 5.08
C ALA A 21 -4.11 -10.48 4.06
N ASP A 22 -5.16 -10.10 3.31
CA ASP A 22 -5.58 -10.85 2.11
C ASP A 22 -4.63 -10.57 0.93
N SER A 23 -5.04 -10.71 -0.34
CA SER A 23 -4.22 -10.38 -1.50
C SER A 23 -4.11 -8.86 -1.69
N ALA A 24 -3.02 -8.41 -2.33
CA ALA A 24 -2.87 -7.00 -2.70
C ALA A 24 -4.03 -6.57 -3.61
N ALA A 25 -4.67 -5.45 -3.30
CA ALA A 25 -5.72 -4.93 -4.16
C ALA A 25 -5.13 -4.45 -5.48
N ARG A 26 -5.73 -4.84 -6.61
CA ARG A 26 -5.11 -4.75 -7.93
C ARG A 26 -6.02 -4.00 -8.90
N ILE A 27 -5.45 -2.98 -9.54
CA ILE A 27 -6.10 -2.23 -10.62
C ILE A 27 -5.20 -2.34 -11.85
N GLU A 28 -5.80 -2.75 -12.96
CA GLU A 28 -5.10 -2.98 -14.22
C GLU A 28 -5.78 -2.25 -15.37
N ALA A 29 -4.98 -1.71 -16.28
CA ALA A 29 -5.44 -1.19 -17.56
C ALA A 29 -4.65 -1.85 -18.69
N ALA A 30 -5.34 -2.42 -19.68
CA ALA A 30 -4.69 -3.08 -20.81
C ALA A 30 -3.86 -2.12 -21.69
N ASN A 31 -4.25 -0.85 -21.73
CA ASN A 31 -3.54 0.19 -22.47
C ASN A 31 -3.02 1.24 -21.48
N ASP A 32 -3.64 2.42 -21.48
CA ASP A 32 -3.23 3.54 -20.65
C ASP A 32 -4.07 3.60 -19.37
N MET A 33 -3.44 3.96 -18.25
CA MET A 33 -4.09 4.18 -16.96
C MET A 33 -3.99 5.66 -16.60
N SER A 34 -5.14 6.31 -16.39
CA SER A 34 -5.21 7.69 -15.91
C SER A 34 -5.95 7.74 -14.58
N ILE A 35 -5.24 8.13 -13.53
CA ILE A 35 -5.78 8.33 -12.18
C ILE A 35 -5.74 9.82 -11.90
N SER A 36 -6.89 10.41 -11.59
CA SER A 36 -6.96 11.81 -11.16
C SER A 36 -7.79 11.95 -9.89
N ALA A 37 -7.33 12.78 -8.96
CA ALA A 37 -8.06 13.12 -7.76
C ALA A 37 -7.97 14.62 -7.47
N GLY A 38 -9.09 15.23 -7.08
CA GLY A 38 -9.13 16.66 -6.74
C GLY A 38 -8.30 17.04 -5.52
N ARG A 39 -7.92 16.08 -4.68
CA ARG A 39 -7.08 16.30 -3.50
C ARG A 39 -5.90 15.36 -3.45
N ASP A 40 -6.11 14.10 -3.06
CA ASP A 40 -5.01 13.17 -2.83
C ASP A 40 -5.22 11.85 -3.60
N VAL A 41 -4.16 11.28 -4.15
CA VAL A 41 -4.15 9.89 -4.66
C VAL A 41 -3.37 9.02 -3.69
N ILE A 42 -3.99 7.93 -3.24
CA ILE A 42 -3.41 7.02 -2.25
C ILE A 42 -3.49 5.57 -2.76
N ASN A 43 -2.32 4.92 -2.84
CA ASN A 43 -2.15 3.50 -3.12
C ASN A 43 -1.39 2.85 -1.95
N LYS A 44 -2.05 1.95 -1.22
CA LYS A 44 -1.49 1.32 -0.01
C LYS A 44 -1.52 -0.21 -0.08
N GLY A 45 -0.38 -0.87 0.10
CA GLY A 45 -0.20 -2.31 -0.07
C GLY A 45 -0.82 -2.90 -1.34
N SER A 46 -0.86 -2.13 -2.43
CA SER A 46 -1.68 -2.41 -3.61
C SER A 46 -0.86 -2.40 -4.89
N VAL A 47 -1.45 -2.90 -5.98
CA VAL A 47 -0.82 -2.93 -7.31
C VAL A 47 -1.61 -2.05 -8.28
N LEU A 48 -0.90 -1.17 -8.99
CA LEU A 48 -1.36 -0.44 -10.17
C LEU A 48 -0.55 -0.91 -11.37
N GLU A 49 -1.21 -1.38 -12.42
CA GLU A 49 -0.52 -1.84 -13.63
C GLU A 49 -1.17 -1.31 -14.90
N SER A 50 -0.36 -0.70 -15.77
CA SER A 50 -0.79 -0.23 -17.08
C SER A 50 0.00 -0.96 -18.17
N GLY A 51 -0.67 -1.45 -19.20
CA GLY A 51 -0.02 -2.12 -20.34
C GLY A 51 0.79 -1.16 -21.23
N ARG A 52 0.47 0.13 -21.21
CA ARG A 52 1.19 1.23 -21.86
C ARG A 52 1.48 2.34 -20.84
N ASP A 53 0.88 3.52 -20.98
CA ASP A 53 1.28 4.69 -20.19
C ASP A 53 0.45 4.80 -18.90
N MET A 54 1.08 5.21 -17.81
CA MET A 54 0.38 5.50 -16.56
C MET A 54 0.54 6.98 -16.19
N SER A 55 -0.58 7.66 -15.96
CA SER A 55 -0.63 9.04 -15.45
C SER A 55 -1.37 9.06 -14.11
N ILE A 56 -0.73 9.61 -13.08
CA ILE A 56 -1.31 9.81 -11.75
C ILE A 56 -1.25 11.30 -11.43
N GLN A 57 -2.41 11.91 -11.18
CA GLN A 57 -2.54 13.34 -10.91
C GLN A 57 -3.34 13.57 -9.64
N ALA A 58 -2.77 14.33 -8.71
CA ALA A 58 -3.47 14.76 -7.49
C ALA A 58 -3.40 16.28 -7.33
N GLY A 59 -4.52 16.89 -6.94
CA GLY A 59 -4.57 18.32 -6.64
C GLY A 59 -3.63 18.75 -5.51
N ARG A 60 -3.22 17.81 -4.65
CA ARG A 60 -2.35 18.06 -3.50
C ARG A 60 -1.27 16.99 -3.38
N ASP A 61 -1.59 15.77 -2.94
CA ASP A 61 -0.55 14.76 -2.64
C ASP A 61 -0.75 13.44 -3.39
N VAL A 62 0.35 12.80 -3.82
CA VAL A 62 0.35 11.40 -4.29
C VAL A 62 1.13 10.55 -3.31
N THR A 63 0.56 9.44 -2.84
CA THR A 63 1.21 8.50 -1.92
C THR A 63 1.11 7.07 -2.42
N ILE A 64 2.26 6.41 -2.55
CA ILE A 64 2.40 4.97 -2.81
C ILE A 64 3.18 4.37 -1.63
N ALA A 65 2.51 3.58 -0.80
CA ALA A 65 3.03 3.16 0.51
C ALA A 65 2.66 1.70 0.81
N PRO A 66 3.32 1.02 1.76
CA PRO A 66 2.90 -0.31 2.16
C PRO A 66 1.59 -0.25 2.96
N THR A 67 0.96 -1.42 3.10
CA THR A 67 0.06 -1.69 4.23
C THR A 67 0.84 -2.47 5.28
N GLU A 68 0.61 -2.18 6.55
CA GLU A 68 1.31 -2.83 7.66
C GLU A 68 0.44 -3.93 8.26
N VAL A 69 1.10 -5.02 8.68
CA VAL A 69 0.50 -6.12 9.44
C VAL A 69 1.26 -6.23 10.75
N THR A 70 0.54 -6.14 11.85
CA THR A 70 1.09 -6.12 13.19
C THR A 70 0.63 -7.35 13.96
N ASN A 71 1.59 -8.11 14.47
CA ASN A 71 1.33 -9.19 15.39
C ASN A 71 2.01 -8.87 16.71
N SER A 72 1.28 -8.97 17.82
CA SER A 72 1.83 -8.72 19.14
C SER A 72 1.29 -9.67 20.19
N LEU A 73 2.13 -9.92 21.19
CA LEU A 73 1.80 -10.67 22.39
C LEU A 73 2.22 -9.87 23.59
N PHE A 74 1.26 -9.53 24.43
CA PHE A 74 1.45 -8.95 25.75
C PHE A 74 1.07 -9.99 26.81
N SER A 75 2.03 -10.42 27.62
CA SER A 75 1.79 -11.41 28.69
C SER A 75 2.01 -10.80 30.08
N ASP A 76 3.13 -10.09 30.28
CA ASP A 76 3.47 -9.33 31.48
C ASP A 76 4.49 -8.23 31.11
N SER A 77 4.77 -7.29 32.00
CA SER A 77 5.75 -6.21 31.79
C SER A 77 7.12 -6.66 31.25
N LYS A 78 7.57 -7.90 31.50
CA LYS A 78 8.86 -8.42 31.02
C LYS A 78 8.74 -9.36 29.83
N HIS A 79 7.52 -9.76 29.45
CA HIS A 79 7.27 -10.74 28.40
C HIS A 79 6.28 -10.18 27.38
N ASN A 80 6.77 -9.26 26.56
CA ASN A 80 6.04 -8.62 25.46
C ASN A 80 6.84 -8.73 24.16
N SER A 81 6.15 -8.97 23.05
CA SER A 81 6.74 -8.99 21.71
C SER A 81 5.79 -8.33 20.72
N SER A 82 6.36 -7.66 19.72
CA SER A 82 5.61 -7.09 18.60
C SER A 82 6.43 -7.19 17.33
N ASP A 83 5.77 -7.57 16.25
CA ASP A 83 6.35 -7.75 14.92
C ASP A 83 5.49 -6.98 13.92
N ILE A 84 6.13 -6.19 13.06
CA ILE A 84 5.46 -5.42 12.00
C ILE A 84 6.02 -5.89 10.66
N THR A 85 5.12 -6.31 9.76
CA THR A 85 5.44 -6.66 8.38
C THR A 85 4.88 -5.61 7.45
N GLN A 86 5.73 -5.03 6.61
CA GLN A 86 5.30 -4.08 5.58
C GLN A 86 5.04 -4.79 4.27
N LEU A 87 3.80 -4.70 3.79
CA LEU A 87 3.37 -5.24 2.51
C LEU A 87 3.37 -4.10 1.50
N GLY A 88 4.44 -4.00 0.71
CA GLY A 88 4.69 -2.92 -0.23
C GLY A 88 3.61 -2.75 -1.30
N SER A 89 3.59 -1.56 -1.90
CA SER A 89 2.80 -1.28 -3.11
C SER A 89 3.67 -1.35 -4.36
N THR A 90 3.03 -1.57 -5.51
CA THR A 90 3.67 -1.55 -6.83
C THR A 90 2.90 -0.65 -7.79
N ALA A 91 3.60 0.21 -8.53
CA ALA A 91 3.05 0.91 -9.69
C ALA A 91 3.93 0.62 -10.92
N SER A 92 3.35 -0.03 -11.94
CA SER A 92 4.07 -0.47 -13.14
C SER A 92 3.42 0.06 -14.41
N ALA A 93 4.19 0.76 -15.25
CA ALA A 93 3.79 1.15 -16.59
C ALA A 93 4.55 0.32 -17.64
N GLY A 94 3.86 -0.12 -18.68
CA GLY A 94 4.47 -0.80 -19.82
C GLY A 94 5.31 0.13 -20.70
N ARG A 95 5.11 1.44 -20.58
CA ARG A 95 5.91 2.49 -21.24
C ARG A 95 6.23 3.64 -20.26
N ASP A 96 5.55 4.77 -20.41
CA ASP A 96 5.84 5.96 -19.63
C ASP A 96 5.02 6.01 -18.33
N LEU A 97 5.64 6.42 -17.23
CA LEU A 97 4.98 6.73 -15.97
C LEU A 97 5.13 8.23 -15.69
N THR A 98 4.01 8.92 -15.54
CA THR A 98 3.95 10.33 -15.12
C THR A 98 3.19 10.44 -13.80
N VAL A 99 3.79 11.08 -12.80
CA VAL A 99 3.16 11.36 -11.51
C VAL A 99 3.24 12.85 -11.22
N GLN A 100 2.10 13.48 -10.95
CA GLN A 100 2.00 14.89 -10.62
C GLN A 100 1.19 15.09 -9.34
N ALA A 101 1.73 15.89 -8.44
CA ALA A 101 1.07 16.33 -7.23
C ALA A 101 1.24 17.84 -7.09
N GLY A 102 0.21 18.53 -6.58
CA GLY A 102 0.29 19.97 -6.32
C GLY A 102 1.26 20.34 -5.19
N ARG A 103 1.60 19.39 -4.33
CA ARG A 103 2.45 19.57 -3.16
C ARG A 103 3.50 18.47 -3.03
N ASP A 104 3.10 17.26 -2.61
CA ASP A 104 4.07 16.20 -2.28
C ASP A 104 3.82 14.90 -3.05
N ILE A 105 4.91 14.22 -3.44
CA ILE A 105 4.89 12.83 -3.93
C ILE A 105 5.68 11.99 -2.93
N SER A 106 5.03 11.01 -2.32
CA SER A 106 5.63 10.10 -1.33
C SER A 106 5.61 8.65 -1.83
N VAL A 107 6.78 8.01 -1.80
CA VAL A 107 6.95 6.61 -2.16
C VAL A 107 7.72 5.92 -1.04
N ILE A 108 7.06 4.99 -0.34
CA ILE A 108 7.59 4.38 0.88
C ILE A 108 7.49 2.87 0.72
N ALA A 109 8.58 2.14 0.99
CA ALA A 109 8.64 0.67 0.95
C ALA A 109 7.86 0.04 -0.23
N SER A 110 7.94 0.68 -1.40
CA SER A 110 7.12 0.39 -2.58
C SER A 110 7.99 0.41 -3.82
N GLN A 111 7.55 -0.32 -4.84
CA GLN A 111 8.25 -0.42 -6.11
C GLN A 111 7.52 0.39 -7.19
N ILE A 112 8.29 1.12 -7.99
CA ILE A 112 7.78 1.85 -9.14
C ILE A 112 8.60 1.46 -10.36
N ASP A 113 7.94 1.04 -11.42
CA ASP A 113 8.55 0.56 -12.65
C ASP A 113 7.89 1.21 -13.89
N ALA A 114 8.71 1.48 -14.90
CA ALA A 114 8.29 1.99 -16.19
C ALA A 114 9.17 1.33 -17.25
N LYS A 115 8.55 0.51 -18.10
CA LYS A 115 9.26 -0.28 -19.11
C LYS A 115 9.50 0.55 -20.38
N ARG A 116 10.51 0.17 -21.16
CA ARG A 116 10.83 0.82 -22.44
C ARG A 116 10.68 -0.16 -23.58
#